data_AF-A0A4R9AMD5-F1
#
_entry.id   AF-A0A4R9AMD5-F1
#
_cell.length_a   1.000
_cell.length_b   1.000
_cell.length_c   1.000
_cell.angle_alpha   90.00
_cell.angle_beta   90.00
_cell.angle_gamma   90.00
#
_symmetry.space_group_name_H-M   'P 1'
#
loop_
_entity.id
_entity.type
_entity.pdbx_description
1 polymer ?
#
loop_
_entity_poly.entity_id
_entity_poly.type
_entity_poly.pdbx_seq_one_letter_code
_entity_poly.pdbx_strand_id
1 'polypeptide(L)'
;MTLKRSLVTIDVTADAFAEVSLAMAAAERLSADGLAVRVVSMPCMEWFAEASQAYRDEVLPPAVHARVAIEAARSCSWWRWVGLDGEVVGIDDFVESGSGAEIIAEWAPTQP
;
A
#
# COMPACT_ATOMS: atom_id res chain seq x y z
N MET A 1 21.03 -26.10 2.60
CA MET A 1 21.18 -24.71 3.06
C MET A 1 20.04 -23.91 2.44
N THR A 2 18.91 -23.86 3.15
CA THR A 2 17.61 -23.43 2.62
C THR A 2 17.58 -21.92 2.51
N LEU A 3 17.47 -21.40 1.27
CA LEU A 3 17.32 -19.98 0.99
C LEU A 3 16.13 -19.43 1.79
N LYS A 4 16.41 -18.51 2.72
CA LYS A 4 15.40 -17.65 3.35
C LYS A 4 14.72 -16.89 2.21
N ARG A 5 13.55 -17.35 1.76
CA ARG A 5 12.63 -16.55 0.95
C ARG A 5 12.37 -15.29 1.77
N SER A 6 12.95 -14.17 1.35
CA SER A 6 12.67 -12.85 1.90
C SER A 6 11.18 -12.60 1.75
N LEU A 7 10.45 -12.70 2.86
CA LEU A 7 9.04 -12.37 2.93
C LEU A 7 8.95 -10.84 2.80
N VAL A 8 8.77 -10.36 1.57
CA VAL A 8 8.40 -8.97 1.30
C VAL A 8 6.89 -8.96 1.18
N THR A 9 6.22 -8.79 2.30
CA THR A 9 4.80 -8.49 2.30
C THR A 9 4.65 -7.06 1.77
N ILE A 10 3.63 -6.80 0.96
CA ILE A 10 3.26 -5.44 0.58
C ILE A 10 1.82 -5.28 1.02
N ASP A 11 1.64 -4.96 2.31
CA ASP A 11 0.32 -4.69 2.85
C ASP A 11 -0.20 -3.38 2.25
N VAL A 12 -0.82 -3.47 1.07
CA VAL A 12 -1.46 -2.34 0.41
C VAL A 12 -2.80 -2.10 1.05
N THR A 13 -2.83 -1.08 1.87
CA THR A 13 -4.01 -0.51 2.51
C THR A 13 -4.58 0.58 1.62
N ALA A 14 -5.76 0.31 1.07
CA ALA A 14 -6.51 1.20 0.19
C ALA A 14 -7.93 1.40 0.75
N ASP A 15 -8.39 2.65 0.78
CA ASP A 15 -9.73 3.04 1.21
C ASP A 15 -10.78 2.87 0.07
N ALA A 16 -10.34 2.96 -1.19
CA ALA A 16 -11.20 2.87 -2.37
C ALA A 16 -10.92 1.66 -3.28
N PHE A 17 -11.97 1.21 -3.96
CA PHE A 17 -12.03 -0.02 -4.77
C PHE A 17 -11.07 -0.01 -5.97
N ALA A 18 -10.72 1.16 -6.49
CA ALA A 18 -9.83 1.29 -7.66
C ALA A 18 -8.37 0.99 -7.29
N GLU A 19 -7.93 1.47 -6.13
CA GLU A 19 -6.59 1.30 -5.60
C GLU A 19 -6.34 -0.14 -5.16
N VAL A 20 -7.37 -0.84 -4.65
CA VAL A 20 -7.29 -2.29 -4.41
C VAL A 20 -7.00 -3.06 -5.70
N SER A 21 -7.60 -2.67 -6.82
CA SER A 21 -7.33 -3.33 -8.12
C SER A 21 -5.88 -3.11 -8.58
N LEU A 22 -5.34 -1.90 -8.38
CA LEU A 22 -3.94 -1.60 -8.64
C LEU A 22 -3.00 -2.40 -7.73
N ALA A 23 -3.33 -2.51 -6.44
CA ALA A 23 -2.61 -3.29 -5.46
C ALA A 23 -2.52 -4.78 -5.84
N MET A 24 -3.66 -5.34 -6.27
CA MET A 24 -3.74 -6.72 -6.75
C MET A 24 -2.82 -6.96 -7.96
N ALA A 25 -2.85 -6.06 -8.96
CA ALA A 25 -1.97 -6.16 -10.12
C ALA A 25 -0.47 -6.06 -9.76
N ALA A 26 -0.12 -5.19 -8.81
CA ALA A 26 1.25 -5.10 -8.30
C ALA A 26 1.66 -6.38 -7.55
N ALA A 27 0.77 -6.92 -6.71
CA ALA A 27 1.00 -8.17 -5.99
C ALA A 27 1.21 -9.36 -6.92
N GLU A 28 0.46 -9.46 -8.02
CA GLU A 28 0.63 -10.51 -9.04
C GLU A 28 2.02 -10.46 -9.68
N ARG A 29 2.48 -9.27 -10.09
CA ARG A 29 3.81 -9.08 -10.68
C ARG A 29 4.92 -9.48 -9.73
N LEU A 30 4.85 -9.04 -8.48
CA LEU A 30 5.87 -9.34 -7.47
C LEU A 30 5.84 -10.80 -7.02
N SER A 31 4.65 -11.41 -6.99
CA SER A 31 4.53 -12.85 -6.77
C SER A 31 5.17 -13.65 -7.89
N ALA A 32 5.08 -13.19 -9.15
CA ALA A 32 5.77 -13.81 -10.28
C ALA A 32 7.30 -13.72 -10.15
N ASP A 33 7.82 -12.67 -9.50
CA ASP A 33 9.24 -12.51 -9.18
C ASP A 33 9.68 -13.33 -7.95
N GLY A 34 8.77 -14.12 -7.36
CA GLY A 34 9.05 -15.03 -6.25
C GLY A 34 8.94 -14.40 -4.87
N LEU A 35 8.40 -13.19 -4.76
CA LEU A 35 8.11 -12.53 -3.49
C LEU A 35 6.77 -13.02 -2.93
N ALA A 36 6.68 -13.11 -1.61
CA ALA A 36 5.44 -13.50 -0.92
C ALA A 36 4.67 -12.24 -0.53
N VAL A 37 3.66 -11.87 -1.32
CA VAL A 37 2.88 -10.64 -1.15
C VAL A 37 1.51 -10.93 -0.53
N ARG A 38 1.02 -10.01 0.32
CA ARG A 38 -0.33 -10.00 0.89
C ARG A 38 -0.95 -8.64 0.63
N VAL A 39 -2.15 -8.58 0.07
CA VAL A 39 -2.90 -7.33 -0.09
C VAL A 39 -3.92 -7.21 1.05
N VAL A 40 -4.03 -6.03 1.67
CA VAL A 40 -4.91 -5.78 2.83
C VAL A 40 -5.80 -4.59 2.57
N SER A 41 -7.06 -4.81 2.20
CA SER A 41 -8.00 -3.69 2.11
C SER A 41 -8.31 -3.11 3.51
N MET A 42 -8.13 -1.80 3.68
CA MET A 42 -8.41 -1.09 4.94
C MET A 42 -9.35 0.11 4.70
N PRO A 43 -10.66 -0.14 4.57
CA PRO A 43 -11.66 0.88 4.20
C PRO A 43 -12.07 1.81 5.35
N CYS A 44 -11.51 1.65 6.54
CA CYS A 44 -11.74 2.55 7.67
C CYS A 44 -10.60 2.38 8.69
N MET A 45 -9.70 3.36 8.73
CA MET A 45 -8.55 3.32 9.63
C MET A 45 -8.97 3.46 11.09
N GLU A 46 -10.05 4.18 11.38
CA GLU A 46 -10.59 4.36 12.72
C GLU A 46 -11.10 3.04 13.30
N TRP A 47 -11.90 2.29 12.55
CA TRP A 47 -12.40 0.98 12.98
C TRP A 47 -11.27 -0.02 13.14
N PHE A 48 -10.27 0.01 12.26
CA PHE A 48 -9.08 -0.81 12.42
C PHE A 48 -8.27 -0.42 13.67
N ALA A 49 -8.19 0.87 14.00
CA ALA A 49 -7.55 1.36 15.20
C ALA A 49 -8.31 1.00 16.49
N GLU A 50 -9.62 0.82 16.43
CA GLU A 50 -10.46 0.36 17.55
C GLU A 50 -10.44 -1.16 17.73
N ALA A 51 -10.08 -1.90 16.69
CA ALA A 51 -10.01 -3.35 16.73
C ALA A 51 -8.97 -3.86 17.76
N SER A 52 -9.17 -5.12 18.19
CA SER A 52 -8.27 -5.76 19.15
C SER A 52 -6.84 -5.85 18.61
N GLN A 53 -5.84 -5.79 19.51
CA GLN A 53 -4.44 -5.93 19.11
C GLN A 53 -4.20 -7.25 18.37
N ALA A 54 -4.82 -8.35 18.81
CA ALA A 54 -4.70 -9.64 18.15
C ALA A 54 -5.19 -9.61 16.69
N TYR A 55 -6.31 -8.93 16.42
CA TYR A 55 -6.80 -8.76 15.04
C TYR A 55 -5.85 -7.90 14.20
N ARG A 56 -5.34 -6.79 14.77
CA ARG A 56 -4.36 -5.95 14.07
C ARG A 56 -3.07 -6.71 13.77
N ASP A 57 -2.60 -7.55 14.67
CA ASP A 57 -1.38 -8.37 14.47
C ASP A 57 -1.63 -9.52 13.48
N GLU A 58 -2.85 -10.01 13.36
CA GLU A 58 -3.24 -10.98 12.33
C GLU A 58 -3.20 -10.35 10.93
N VAL A 59 -3.78 -9.15 10.81
CA VAL A 59 -3.87 -8.39 9.55
C VAL A 59 -2.52 -7.82 9.15
N LEU A 60 -1.84 -7.13 10.06
CA LEU A 60 -0.52 -6.49 9.89
C LEU A 60 0.53 -7.08 10.85
N PRO A 61 1.07 -8.27 10.54
CA PRO A 61 2.03 -8.96 11.42
C PRO A 61 3.20 -8.07 11.84
N PRO A 62 3.49 -7.93 13.16
CA PRO A 62 4.58 -7.06 13.63
C PRO A 62 5.98 -7.46 13.14
N ALA A 63 6.17 -8.72 12.74
CA ALA A 63 7.42 -9.22 12.18
C ALA A 63 7.65 -8.80 10.71
N VAL A 64 6.64 -8.19 10.09
CA VAL A 64 6.65 -7.76 8.71
C VAL A 64 6.79 -6.24 8.69
N HIS A 65 7.97 -5.78 8.31
CA HIS A 65 8.32 -4.35 8.28
C HIS A 65 8.24 -3.75 6.87
N ALA A 66 8.44 -4.56 5.83
CA ALA A 66 8.19 -4.14 4.47
C ALA A 66 6.66 -3.96 4.29
N ARG A 67 6.23 -2.71 4.12
CA ARG A 67 4.82 -2.33 3.95
C ARG A 67 4.76 -1.18 2.95
N VAL A 68 3.76 -1.19 2.07
CA VAL A 68 3.52 -0.07 1.13
C VAL A 68 2.05 0.26 1.17
N ALA A 69 1.68 1.46 1.62
CA ALA A 69 0.31 1.96 1.51
C ALA A 69 0.10 2.63 0.16
N ILE A 70 -1.10 2.49 -0.43
CA ILE A 70 -1.45 3.12 -1.71
C ILE A 70 -2.82 3.76 -1.57
N GLU A 71 -2.87 5.09 -1.69
CA GLU A 71 -4.12 5.85 -1.68
C GLU A 71 -3.98 7.08 -2.56
N ALA A 72 -4.98 7.40 -3.39
CA ALA A 72 -5.01 8.65 -4.14
C ALA A 72 -5.40 9.86 -3.26
N ALA A 73 -4.75 10.00 -2.11
CA ALA A 73 -4.97 11.06 -1.12
C ALA A 73 -3.67 11.36 -0.36
N ARG A 74 -3.78 12.23 0.65
CA ARG A 74 -2.64 12.65 1.49
C ARG A 74 -2.02 11.46 2.20
N SER A 75 -0.70 11.38 2.19
CA SER A 75 0.05 10.24 2.75
C SER A 75 0.08 10.21 4.29
N CYS A 76 -0.30 11.31 4.95
CA CYS A 76 -0.02 11.54 6.37
C CYS A 76 -0.63 10.50 7.33
N SER A 77 -1.82 10.00 7.03
CA SER A 77 -2.54 9.01 7.84
C SER A 77 -1.87 7.62 7.81
N TRP A 78 -1.13 7.32 6.74
CA TRP A 78 -0.56 6.00 6.49
C TRP A 78 0.70 5.67 7.27
N TRP A 79 1.50 6.69 7.62
CA TRP A 79 2.79 6.51 8.28
C TRP A 79 2.69 5.74 9.61
N ARG A 80 1.55 5.83 10.30
CA ARG A 80 1.28 5.02 11.50
C ARG A 80 1.22 3.52 11.22
N TRP A 81 0.77 3.12 10.04
CA TRP A 81 0.49 1.72 9.69
C TRP A 81 1.65 1.06 8.94
N VAL A 82 2.35 1.81 8.09
CA VAL A 82 3.50 1.29 7.33
C VAL A 82 4.78 1.22 8.17
N GLY A 83 4.89 2.04 9.22
CA GLY A 83 6.07 2.07 10.10
C GLY A 83 7.26 2.81 9.48
N LEU A 84 8.44 2.65 10.08
CA LEU A 84 9.65 3.38 9.68
C LEU A 84 10.34 2.81 8.44
N ASP A 85 10.13 1.52 8.15
CA ASP A 85 10.71 0.81 7.01
C ASP A 85 9.74 0.69 5.82
N GLY A 86 8.58 1.32 5.94
CA GLY A 86 7.52 1.26 4.94
C GLY A 86 7.46 2.50 4.05
N GLU A 87 6.71 2.39 2.97
CA GLU A 87 6.54 3.44 1.96
C GLU A 87 5.05 3.79 1.78
N VAL A 88 4.77 5.01 1.30
CA VAL A 88 3.41 5.45 1.00
C VAL A 88 3.37 6.02 -0.42
N VAL A 89 2.55 5.44 -1.27
CA VAL A 89 2.22 5.96 -2.60
C VAL A 89 0.95 6.78 -2.46
N GLY A 90 1.11 8.10 -2.32
CA GLY A 90 0.02 9.05 -2.16
C GLY A 90 0.20 10.34 -2.97
N ILE A 91 -0.78 11.23 -2.84
CA ILE A 91 -0.80 12.56 -3.47
C ILE A 91 -0.71 13.60 -2.36
N ASP A 92 0.48 14.16 -2.14
CA ASP A 92 0.73 15.13 -1.05
C ASP A 92 0.62 16.60 -1.48
N ASP A 93 0.53 16.85 -2.78
CA ASP A 93 0.32 18.17 -3.35
C ASP A 93 -1.15 18.42 -3.72
N PHE A 94 -1.50 19.69 -3.91
CA PHE A 94 -2.82 20.03 -4.45
C PHE A 94 -2.91 19.56 -5.89
N VAL A 95 -4.02 18.89 -6.20
CA VAL A 95 -4.33 18.50 -7.58
C VAL A 95 -4.66 19.75 -8.38
N GLU A 96 -4.06 19.91 -9.55
CA GLU A 96 -4.44 20.96 -10.49
C GLU A 96 -5.84 20.70 -11.08
N SER A 97 -6.48 21.76 -11.56
CA SER A 97 -7.78 21.63 -12.21
C SER A 97 -7.61 21.03 -13.60
N GLY A 98 -8.16 19.83 -13.81
CA GLY A 98 -8.13 19.12 -15.07
C GLY A 98 -8.97 17.85 -14.99
N SER A 99 -9.16 17.17 -16.11
CA SER A 99 -9.72 15.82 -16.10
C SER A 99 -8.72 14.84 -15.47
N GLY A 100 -9.22 13.77 -14.84
CA GLY A 100 -8.34 12.76 -14.22
C GLY A 100 -7.31 12.18 -15.20
N ALA A 101 -7.64 12.10 -16.49
CA ALA A 101 -6.70 11.66 -17.53
C ALA A 101 -5.55 12.66 -17.78
N GLU A 102 -5.83 13.96 -17.77
CA GLU A 102 -4.82 15.01 -17.97
C GLU A 102 -3.84 15.06 -16.79
N ILE A 103 -4.36 15.00 -15.57
CA ILE A 103 -3.56 15.05 -14.34
C ILE A 103 -2.69 13.80 -14.21
N ILE A 104 -3.23 12.60 -14.48
CA ILE A 104 -2.46 11.34 -14.44
C ILE A 104 -1.35 11.35 -15.50
N ALA A 105 -1.59 11.92 -16.68
CA ALA A 105 -0.58 12.00 -17.73
C ALA A 105 0.60 12.93 -17.37
N GLU A 106 0.33 14.00 -16.63
CA GLU A 106 1.35 14.94 -16.15
C GLU A 106 2.17 14.37 -14.98
N TRP A 107 1.53 13.62 -14.08
CA TRP A 107 2.18 12.98 -12.93
C TRP A 107 2.83 11.62 -13.24
N ALA A 108 2.60 11.05 -14.43
CA ALA A 108 3.26 9.83 -14.83
C ALA A 108 4.78 10.07 -14.92
N PRO A 109 5.62 9.26 -14.25
CA PRO A 109 7.06 9.40 -14.37
C PRO A 109 7.42 9.23 -15.84
N THR A 110 8.00 10.26 -16.43
CA THR A 110 8.64 10.16 -17.75
C THR A 110 9.71 9.09 -17.63
N GLN A 111 9.40 7.91 -18.18
CA GLN A 111 10.36 6.80 -18.22
C GLN A 111 11.59 7.29 -19.01
N PRO A 112 12.82 7.00 -18.57
CA PRO A 112 14.02 7.27 -19.36
C PRO A 112 14.04 6.47 -20.67
#